data_AF-A0A352WVX5-F1
#
_entry.id   AF-A0A352WVX5-F1
#
_cell.length_a   1.000
_cell.length_b   1.000
_cell.length_c   1.000
_cell.angle_alpha   90.00
_cell.angle_beta   90.00
_cell.angle_gamma   90.00
#
_symmetry.space_group_name_H-M   'P 1'
#
loop_
_entity.id
_entity.type
_entity.pdbx_description
1 polymer ?
#
loop_
_entity_poly.entity_id
_entity_poly.type
_entity_poly.pdbx_seq_one_letter_code
_entity_poly.pdbx_strand_id
1 'polypeptide(L)'
;FDIDFCYERRGEVIQYVTDKYGEDHVAQIVTFNTMAARAVIRDVGRAMDVPYATVERIAKRIPRVLNITLDAALKEDKALADEIESDVILRDMITVAKKLEGMPRHASTHAAGVVITDKPVNDYVPLCTTRDATVTQFTMNTIAD
;
A
#
# COMPACT_ATOMS: atom_id res chain seq x y z
N PHE A 1 -7.54 -24.55 -2.91
CA PHE A 1 -8.81 -23.86 -3.23
C PHE A 1 -8.65 -22.41 -2.81
N ASP A 2 -9.02 -21.46 -3.66
CA ASP A 2 -9.04 -20.03 -3.34
C ASP A 2 -10.49 -19.65 -3.00
N ILE A 3 -10.78 -19.36 -1.73
CA ILE A 3 -12.15 -19.15 -1.22
C ILE A 3 -12.26 -17.70 -0.74
N ASP A 4 -13.02 -16.90 -1.49
CA ASP A 4 -13.32 -15.50 -1.16
C ASP A 4 -14.71 -15.34 -0.54
N PHE A 5 -14.88 -14.30 0.29
CA PHE A 5 -16.17 -13.85 0.81
C PHE A 5 -16.34 -12.34 0.66
N CYS A 6 -17.60 -11.87 0.61
CA CYS A 6 -17.92 -10.46 0.45
C CYS A 6 -17.41 -9.63 1.64
N TYR A 7 -16.89 -8.43 1.35
CA TYR A 7 -16.36 -7.52 2.37
C TYR A 7 -17.41 -7.05 3.39
N GLU A 8 -18.70 -7.01 3.03
CA GLU A 8 -19.78 -6.44 3.86
C GLU A 8 -19.99 -7.23 5.16
N ARG A 9 -19.97 -8.57 5.08
CA ARG A 9 -20.18 -9.46 6.24
C ARG A 9 -18.89 -10.14 6.70
N ARG A 10 -17.73 -9.60 6.31
CA ARG A 10 -16.43 -10.20 6.65
C ARG A 10 -16.22 -10.36 8.15
N GLY A 11 -16.66 -9.38 8.95
CA GLY A 11 -16.49 -9.42 10.40
C GLY A 11 -17.19 -10.61 11.02
N GLU A 12 -18.36 -10.98 10.51
CA GLU A 12 -19.12 -12.16 10.97
C GLU A 12 -18.39 -13.46 10.62
N VAL A 13 -17.81 -13.55 9.43
CA VAL A 13 -17.02 -14.72 9.00
C VAL A 13 -15.78 -14.87 9.87
N ILE A 14 -15.04 -13.77 10.08
CA ILE A 14 -13.84 -13.74 10.93
C ILE A 14 -14.21 -14.18 12.35
N GLN A 15 -15.25 -13.60 12.94
CA GLN A 15 -15.71 -13.97 14.27
C GLN A 15 -16.07 -15.46 14.35
N TYR A 16 -16.82 -15.97 13.38
CA TYR A 16 -17.22 -17.37 13.36
C TYR A 16 -16.02 -18.33 13.28
N VAL A 17 -15.02 -18.05 12.44
CA VAL A 17 -13.84 -18.91 12.35
C VAL A 17 -12.97 -18.79 13.59
N THR A 18 -12.83 -17.60 14.17
CA THR A 18 -12.14 -17.37 15.45
C THR A 18 -12.80 -18.17 16.58
N ASP A 19 -14.13 -18.13 16.70
CA ASP A 19 -14.88 -18.88 17.71
C ASP A 19 -14.77 -20.40 17.51
N LYS A 20 -14.67 -20.84 16.24
CA LYS A 20 -14.62 -22.26 15.88
C LYS A 20 -13.24 -22.89 16.06
N TYR A 21 -12.18 -22.18 15.71
CA TYR A 21 -10.81 -22.71 15.66
C TYR A 21 -9.91 -22.23 16.80
N GLY A 22 -10.29 -21.16 17.51
CA GLY A 22 -9.48 -20.55 18.58
C GLY A 22 -8.82 -19.25 18.11
N GLU A 23 -8.67 -18.31 19.04
CA GLU A 23 -8.12 -16.97 18.77
C GLU A 23 -6.65 -17.00 18.33
N ASP A 24 -5.88 -17.96 18.84
CA ASP A 24 -4.47 -18.17 18.50
C ASP A 24 -4.27 -18.98 17.20
N HIS A 25 -5.32 -19.60 16.66
CA HIS A 25 -5.31 -20.38 15.41
C HIS A 25 -5.77 -19.59 14.18
N VAL A 26 -6.25 -18.35 14.37
CA VAL A 26 -6.76 -17.49 13.30
C VAL A 26 -6.04 -16.15 13.33
N ALA A 27 -5.44 -15.76 12.20
CA ALA A 27 -4.88 -14.42 12.03
C ALA A 27 -5.32 -13.80 10.71
N GLN A 28 -5.46 -12.47 10.68
CA GLN A 28 -5.63 -11.75 9.42
C GLN A 28 -4.27 -11.63 8.71
N ILE A 29 -4.28 -11.35 7.42
CA ILE A 29 -3.05 -11.23 6.61
C ILE A 29 -2.66 -9.75 6.49
N VAL A 30 -1.37 -9.41 6.63
CA VAL A 30 -0.90 -8.04 6.37
C VAL A 30 -0.92 -7.72 4.88
N THR A 31 -1.22 -6.46 4.56
CA THR A 31 -0.96 -5.85 3.26
C THR A 31 -0.18 -4.56 3.44
N PHE A 32 0.48 -4.10 2.38
CA PHE A 32 1.26 -2.86 2.42
C PHE A 32 0.72 -1.88 1.39
N ASN A 33 0.34 -0.69 1.86
CA ASN A 33 0.08 0.41 0.95
C ASN A 33 1.43 0.93 0.44
N THR A 34 1.57 0.99 -0.88
CA THR A 34 2.78 1.48 -1.53
C THR A 34 2.68 2.98 -1.85
N MET A 35 3.83 3.61 -2.07
CA MET A 35 3.91 5.00 -2.51
C MET A 35 3.57 5.09 -4.01
N ALA A 36 2.27 5.12 -4.34
CA ALA A 36 1.80 5.34 -5.71
C ALA A 36 2.24 6.73 -6.25
N ALA A 37 2.32 6.89 -7.57
CA ALA A 37 2.81 8.09 -8.26
C ALA A 37 2.34 9.43 -7.65
N ARG A 38 1.03 9.55 -7.39
CA ARG A 38 0.44 10.77 -6.79
C ARG A 38 0.77 10.96 -5.31
N ALA A 39 0.93 9.86 -4.57
CA ALA A 39 1.26 9.91 -3.15
C ALA A 39 2.74 10.25 -2.96
N VAL A 40 3.62 9.63 -3.75
CA VAL A 40 5.08 9.85 -3.65
C VAL A 40 5.47 11.29 -3.96
N ILE A 41 4.85 11.93 -4.97
CA ILE A 41 5.06 13.37 -5.25
C ILE A 41 4.73 14.21 -4.02
N ARG A 42 3.59 13.93 -3.35
CA ARG A 42 3.16 14.70 -2.18
C ARG A 42 4.08 14.55 -1.00
N ASP A 43 4.57 13.34 -0.76
CA ASP A 43 5.45 13.07 0.37
C ASP A 43 6.84 13.65 0.17
N VAL A 44 7.40 13.45 -1.03
CA VAL A 44 8.73 13.97 -1.36
C VAL A 44 8.70 15.49 -1.41
N GLY A 45 7.68 16.08 -2.06
CA GLY A 45 7.52 17.53 -2.10
C GLY A 45 7.42 18.14 -0.69
N ARG A 46 6.65 17.51 0.21
CA ARG A 46 6.60 17.95 1.63
C ARG A 46 7.95 17.79 2.35
N ALA A 47 8.65 16.69 2.13
CA ALA A 47 9.95 16.43 2.76
C ALA A 47 11.05 17.38 2.27
N MET A 48 10.95 17.85 1.04
CA MET A 48 11.87 18.81 0.42
C MET A 48 11.44 20.27 0.56
N ASP A 49 10.42 20.55 1.37
CA ASP A 49 9.88 21.90 1.62
C ASP A 49 9.40 22.63 0.36
N VAL A 50 8.93 21.88 -0.65
CA VAL A 50 8.29 22.44 -1.84
C VAL A 50 6.89 22.94 -1.45
N PRO A 51 6.49 24.18 -1.83
CA PRO A 51 5.20 24.72 -1.47
C PRO A 51 4.04 23.78 -1.82
N TYR A 52 3.14 23.54 -0.86
CA TYR A 52 2.03 22.60 -1.00
C TYR A 52 1.19 22.84 -2.26
N ALA A 53 0.94 24.10 -2.61
CA ALA A 53 0.18 24.46 -3.80
C ALA A 53 0.85 23.97 -5.09
N THR A 54 2.19 24.06 -5.17
CA THR A 54 2.98 23.58 -6.31
C THR A 54 2.92 22.06 -6.38
N VAL A 55 3.15 21.38 -5.26
CA VAL A 55 3.10 19.92 -5.15
C VAL A 55 1.73 19.37 -5.55
N GLU A 56 0.65 19.98 -5.06
CA GLU A 56 -0.71 19.55 -5.37
C GLU A 56 -1.08 19.80 -6.84
N ARG A 57 -0.60 20.90 -7.43
CA ARG A 57 -0.79 21.18 -8.86
C ARG A 57 -0.12 20.09 -9.73
N ILE A 58 1.11 19.72 -9.41
CA ILE A 58 1.84 18.65 -10.12
C ILE A 58 1.13 17.30 -9.90
N ALA A 59 0.80 16.95 -8.66
CA ALA A 59 0.15 15.68 -8.33
C ALA A 59 -1.27 15.52 -8.94
N LYS A 60 -1.94 16.62 -9.30
CA LYS A 60 -3.24 16.59 -10.01
C LYS A 60 -3.12 16.31 -11.50
N ARG A 61 -1.96 16.59 -12.11
CA ARG A 61 -1.70 16.31 -13.53
C ARG A 61 -1.41 14.83 -13.80
N ILE A 62 -1.01 14.08 -12.77
CA ILE A 62 -0.82 12.63 -12.88
C ILE A 62 -2.19 11.94 -13.06
N PRO A 63 -2.38 11.15 -14.14
CA PRO A 63 -3.63 10.42 -14.41
C PRO A 63 -4.06 9.49 -13.27
N ARG A 64 -5.37 9.24 -13.17
CA ARG A 64 -5.95 8.29 -12.21
C ARG A 64 -6.10 6.90 -12.82
N VAL A 65 -4.99 6.34 -13.27
CA VAL A 65 -4.92 4.98 -13.80
C VAL A 65 -4.29 4.08 -12.74
N LEU A 66 -4.83 2.88 -12.58
CA LEU A 66 -4.29 1.90 -11.65
C LEU A 66 -2.84 1.56 -12.04
N ASN A 67 -1.93 1.57 -11.07
CA ASN A 67 -0.51 1.27 -11.26
C ASN A 67 0.23 2.16 -12.27
N ILE A 68 -0.24 3.39 -12.50
CA ILE A 68 0.53 4.37 -13.29
C ILE A 68 1.86 4.70 -12.62
N THR A 69 2.92 4.77 -13.41
CA THR A 69 4.25 5.20 -12.96
C THR A 69 4.48 6.67 -13.27
N LEU A 70 5.38 7.32 -12.53
CA LEU A 70 5.82 8.69 -12.81
C LEU A 70 6.38 8.82 -14.23
N ASP A 71 7.14 7.83 -14.70
CA ASP A 71 7.68 7.84 -16.06
C ASP A 71 6.59 7.77 -17.13
N ALA A 72 5.55 6.95 -16.93
CA ALA A 72 4.43 6.90 -17.87
C ALA A 72 3.65 8.23 -17.86
N ALA A 73 3.35 8.76 -16.68
CA ALA A 73 2.62 10.02 -16.54
C ALA A 73 3.35 11.21 -17.19
N LEU A 74 4.67 11.29 -17.04
CA LEU A 74 5.48 12.37 -17.64
C LEU A 74 5.63 12.22 -19.16
N LYS A 75 5.55 11.00 -19.71
CA LYS A 75 5.53 10.79 -21.15
C LYS A 75 4.20 11.23 -21.80
N GLU A 76 3.10 11.08 -21.08
CA GLU A 76 1.77 11.50 -21.55
C GLU A 76 1.59 13.02 -21.51
N ASP A 77 2.20 13.70 -20.53
CA ASP A 77 2.11 15.14 -20.36
C ASP A 77 3.46 15.84 -20.59
N LYS A 78 3.77 16.09 -21.86
CA LYS A 78 5.03 16.76 -22.25
C LYS A 78 5.19 18.15 -21.62
N ALA A 79 4.10 18.91 -21.50
CA ALA A 79 4.17 20.23 -20.90
C ALA A 79 4.52 20.17 -19.40
N LEU A 80 4.12 19.11 -18.70
CA LEU A 80 4.55 18.87 -17.32
C LEU A 80 6.03 18.47 -17.27
N ALA A 81 6.47 17.62 -18.19
CA ALA A 81 7.87 17.19 -18.26
C ALA A 81 8.80 18.39 -18.50
N ASP A 82 8.48 19.24 -19.49
CA ASP A 82 9.25 20.44 -19.82
C ASP A 82 9.30 21.42 -18.62
N GLU A 83 8.19 21.58 -17.92
CA GLU A 83 8.11 22.40 -16.71
C GLU A 83 9.04 21.87 -15.60
N ILE A 84 9.00 20.56 -15.32
CA ILE A 84 9.85 19.91 -14.33
C ILE A 84 11.32 20.01 -14.72
N GLU A 85 11.67 19.85 -15.98
CA GLU A 85 13.06 19.96 -16.44
C GLU A 85 13.61 21.38 -16.33
N SER A 86 12.74 22.39 -16.48
CA SER A 86 13.12 23.80 -16.38
C SER A 86 13.36 24.31 -14.95
N ASP A 87 12.83 23.61 -13.94
CA ASP A 87 12.94 23.98 -12.53
C ASP A 87 13.79 22.94 -11.77
N VAL A 88 14.95 23.38 -11.26
CA VAL A 88 15.90 22.52 -10.55
C VAL A 88 15.26 21.85 -9.33
N ILE A 89 14.42 22.56 -8.58
CA ILE A 89 13.78 22.04 -7.37
C ILE A 89 12.77 20.94 -7.76
N LEU A 90 11.96 21.18 -8.79
CA LEU A 90 10.98 20.20 -9.26
C LEU A 90 11.66 18.97 -9.86
N ARG A 91 12.74 19.16 -10.61
CA ARG A 91 13.53 18.06 -11.17
C ARG A 91 14.07 17.17 -10.06
N ASP A 92 14.73 17.75 -9.06
CA ASP A 92 15.33 16.99 -7.96
C ASP A 92 14.25 16.27 -7.14
N MET A 93 13.12 16.94 -6.89
CA MET A 93 11.94 16.34 -6.26
C MET A 93 11.44 15.11 -7.03
N ILE A 94 11.30 15.21 -8.35
CA ILE A 94 10.81 14.10 -9.18
C ILE A 94 11.85 12.99 -9.29
N THR A 95 13.15 13.30 -9.32
CA THR A 95 14.22 12.31 -9.28
C THR A 95 14.17 11.48 -8.00
N VAL A 96 13.95 12.12 -6.84
CA VAL A 96 13.77 11.39 -5.57
C VAL A 96 12.46 10.61 -5.59
N ALA A 97 11.37 11.20 -6.07
CA ALA A 97 10.07 10.54 -6.13
C ALA A 97 10.11 9.25 -6.99
N LYS A 98 10.82 9.25 -8.12
CA LYS A 98 11.01 8.04 -8.95
C LYS A 98 11.74 6.91 -8.21
N LYS A 99 12.66 7.23 -7.30
CA LYS A 99 13.38 6.22 -6.50
C LYS A 99 12.51 5.61 -5.39
N LEU A 100 11.52 6.36 -4.92
CA LEU A 100 10.62 5.94 -3.84
C LEU A 100 9.28 5.39 -4.35
N GLU A 101 8.97 5.58 -5.63
CA GLU A 101 7.76 5.04 -6.24
C GLU A 101 7.65 3.54 -6.03
N GLY A 102 6.47 3.09 -5.57
CA GLY A 102 6.20 1.67 -5.31
C GLY A 102 6.76 1.14 -3.99
N MET A 103 7.56 1.91 -3.24
CA MET A 103 8.04 1.46 -1.93
C MET A 103 6.89 1.28 -0.93
N PRO A 104 6.95 0.27 -0.04
CA PRO A 104 5.99 0.13 1.05
C PRO A 104 6.00 1.35 1.96
N ARG A 105 4.82 1.90 2.27
CA ARG A 105 4.67 3.11 3.07
C ARG A 105 4.20 2.83 4.49
N HIS A 106 3.17 2.01 4.64
CA HIS A 106 2.64 1.60 5.93
C HIS A 106 1.97 0.25 5.83
N ALA A 107 2.05 -0.51 6.92
CA ALA A 107 1.28 -1.73 7.10
C ALA A 107 -0.21 -1.39 7.17
N SER A 108 -1.01 -2.26 6.57
CA SER A 108 -2.47 -2.26 6.62
C SER A 108 -2.93 -3.70 6.75
N THR A 109 -4.20 -3.90 7.10
CA THR A 109 -4.79 -5.23 7.15
C THR A 109 -5.36 -5.58 5.77
N HIS A 110 -5.07 -6.78 5.27
CA HIS A 110 -5.63 -7.27 4.01
C HIS A 110 -7.15 -7.39 4.15
N ALA A 111 -7.89 -6.84 3.21
CA ALA A 111 -9.34 -6.73 3.33
C ALA A 111 -10.08 -8.08 3.29
N ALA A 112 -9.42 -9.15 2.82
CA ALA A 112 -10.03 -10.45 2.53
C ALA A 112 -9.22 -11.68 3.00
N GLY A 113 -8.08 -11.50 3.69
CA GLY A 113 -7.19 -12.62 3.99
C GLY A 113 -7.24 -13.01 5.46
N VAL A 114 -7.75 -14.19 5.78
CA VAL A 114 -7.51 -14.86 7.07
C VAL A 114 -6.76 -16.15 6.83
N VAL A 115 -5.81 -16.45 7.71
CA VAL A 115 -5.14 -17.75 7.77
C VAL A 115 -5.69 -18.52 8.97
N ILE A 116 -5.94 -19.81 8.76
CA ILE A 116 -6.43 -20.74 9.80
C ILE A 116 -5.43 -21.89 9.86
N THR A 117 -4.90 -22.18 11.04
CA THR A 117 -3.84 -23.18 11.24
C THR A 117 -4.26 -24.24 12.28
N ASP A 118 -3.67 -25.43 12.20
CA ASP A 118 -3.91 -26.55 13.14
C ASP A 118 -3.21 -26.38 14.50
N LYS A 119 -2.18 -25.54 14.55
CA LYS A 119 -1.46 -25.05 15.74
C LYS A 119 -1.57 -23.52 15.81
N PRO A 120 -1.14 -22.88 16.92
CA PRO A 120 -1.08 -21.42 16.98
C PRO A 120 -0.35 -20.82 15.77
N VAL A 121 -0.88 -19.73 15.20
CA VAL A 121 -0.37 -19.15 13.93
C VAL A 121 1.10 -18.73 14.05
N ASN A 122 1.52 -18.32 15.26
CA ASN A 122 2.90 -17.92 15.56
C ASN A 122 3.92 -19.07 15.50
N ASP A 123 3.49 -20.33 15.47
CA ASP A 123 4.36 -21.48 15.19
C ASP A 123 4.79 -21.52 13.71
N TYR A 124 4.02 -20.87 12.82
CA TYR A 124 4.25 -20.87 11.37
C TYR A 124 4.85 -19.57 10.88
N VAL A 125 4.31 -18.42 11.31
CA VAL A 125 4.68 -17.11 10.79
C VAL A 125 4.76 -16.06 11.90
N PRO A 126 5.68 -15.08 11.81
CA PRO A 126 5.69 -13.98 12.75
C PRO A 126 4.41 -13.15 12.62
N LEU A 127 3.92 -12.67 13.76
CA LEU A 127 2.71 -11.85 13.87
C LEU A 127 3.07 -10.39 14.18
N CYS A 128 2.20 -9.46 13.81
CA CYS A 128 2.23 -8.08 14.31
C CYS A 128 0.83 -7.63 14.71
N THR A 129 0.78 -6.69 15.64
CA THR A 129 -0.47 -6.11 16.12
C THR A 129 -0.70 -4.80 15.40
N THR A 130 -1.77 -4.72 14.62
CA THR A 130 -2.30 -3.45 14.12
C THR A 130 -3.29 -2.88 15.15
N ARG A 131 -3.84 -1.69 14.89
CA ARG A 131 -4.78 -1.05 15.82
C ARG A 131 -6.02 -1.91 16.13
N ASP A 132 -6.42 -2.73 15.15
CA ASP A 132 -7.73 -3.39 15.15
C ASP A 132 -7.63 -4.92 15.15
N ALA A 133 -6.44 -5.50 14.88
CA ALA A 133 -6.26 -6.95 14.77
C ALA A 133 -4.81 -7.42 14.84
N THR A 134 -4.64 -8.68 15.26
CA THR A 134 -3.42 -9.46 15.03
C THR A 134 -3.37 -9.90 13.57
N VAL A 135 -2.27 -9.56 12.89
CA VAL A 135 -2.02 -9.91 11.49
C VAL A 135 -0.70 -10.67 11.34
N THR A 136 -0.58 -11.48 10.30
CA THR A 136 0.71 -12.06 9.89
C THR A 136 1.67 -10.97 9.42
N GLN A 137 2.98 -11.15 9.54
CA GLN A 137 3.94 -10.20 8.93
C GLN A 137 4.23 -10.52 7.46
N PHE A 138 3.88 -11.72 7.00
CA PHE A 138 3.99 -12.12 5.60
C PHE A 138 2.70 -11.80 4.84
N THR A 139 2.85 -11.37 3.59
CA THR A 139 1.73 -11.04 2.71
C THR A 139 1.08 -12.31 2.16
N MET A 140 -0.10 -12.16 1.57
CA MET A 140 -0.90 -13.28 1.04
C MET A 140 -0.10 -14.20 0.13
N ASN A 141 0.67 -13.65 -0.83
CA ASN A 141 1.45 -14.46 -1.75
C ASN A 141 2.46 -15.34 -1.00
N THR A 142 3.19 -14.77 -0.04
CA THR A 142 4.19 -15.52 0.75
C THR A 142 3.55 -16.56 1.67
N ILE A 143 2.29 -16.38 2.08
CA ILE A 143 1.56 -17.35 2.90
C ILE A 143 0.93 -18.46 2.05
N ALA A 144 0.54 -18.13 0.82
CA ALA A 144 -0.10 -19.07 -0.10
C ALA A 144 0.90 -19.99 -0.82
N ASP A 145 2.17 -19.57 -0.93
CA ASP A 145 3.29 -20.36 -1.47
C ASP A 145 3.72 -21.49 -0.52
#